data_AF-A0A1V0BZF6-F1
#
_entry.id   AF-A0A1V0BZF6-F1
#
_cell.length_a   1.000
_cell.length_b   1.000
_cell.length_c   1.000
_cell.angle_alpha   90.00
_cell.angle_beta   90.00
_cell.angle_gamma   90.00
#
_symmetry.space_group_name_H-M   'P 1'
#
loop_
_entity.id
_entity.type
_entity.pdbx_description
1 polymer ?
#
loop_
_entity_poly.entity_id
_entity_poly.type
_entity_poly.pdbx_seq_one_letter_code
_entity_poly.pdbx_strand_id
1 'polypeptide(L)'
;GFLLVSLVLSKYPTTTTPVENNSPVTFKVSVISDDDKESLSKVENNTWVSSYLTGTLTWNNSTQSMTIQWDWGSNKTVKSKFSYGGRGMELSELITFNNNLLT
;
A
#
# COMPACT_ATOMS: atom_id res chain seq x y z
N GLY A 1 -27.12 5.10 -30.58
CA GLY A 1 -26.80 4.46 -29.30
C GLY A 1 -25.92 5.41 -28.53
N PHE A 2 -26.34 5.83 -27.33
CA PHE A 2 -25.58 6.79 -26.54
C PHE A 2 -24.39 6.06 -25.89
N LEU A 3 -23.18 6.48 -26.25
CA LEU A 3 -21.96 6.09 -25.56
C LEU A 3 -21.95 6.81 -24.21
N LEU A 4 -22.30 6.09 -23.14
CA LEU A 4 -22.08 6.57 -21.79
C LEU A 4 -20.56 6.51 -21.55
N VAL A 5 -19.87 7.63 -21.73
CA VAL A 5 -18.53 7.79 -21.18
C VAL A 5 -18.70 7.82 -19.67
N SER A 6 -18.52 6.67 -19.02
CA SER A 6 -18.39 6.62 -17.57
C SER A 6 -17.13 7.41 -17.22
N LEU A 7 -17.31 8.66 -16.82
CA LEU A 7 -16.27 9.43 -16.13
C LEU A 7 -16.01 8.69 -14.83
N VAL A 8 -15.06 7.76 -14.86
CA VAL A 8 -14.61 7.10 -13.64
C VAL A 8 -13.84 8.17 -12.86
N LEU A 9 -14.48 8.76 -11.86
CA LEU A 9 -13.79 9.52 -10.83
C LEU A 9 -12.93 8.52 -10.05
N SER A 10 -11.69 8.29 -10.51
CA SER A 10 -10.71 7.49 -9.78
C SER A 10 -10.29 8.28 -8.54
N LYS A 11 -10.66 7.80 -7.37
CA LYS A 11 -10.34 8.43 -6.09
C LYS A 11 -8.85 8.24 -5.79
N TYR A 12 -8.15 9.34 -5.57
CA TYR A 12 -6.76 9.33 -5.13
C TYR A 12 -6.53 10.40 -4.04
N PRO A 13 -5.95 10.04 -2.89
CA PRO A 13 -5.69 8.67 -2.41
C PRO A 13 -7.00 7.92 -2.10
N THR A 14 -6.93 6.60 -1.84
CA THR A 14 -8.12 5.78 -1.51
C THR A 14 -8.84 6.28 -0.25
N THR A 15 -8.09 6.85 0.69
CA THR A 15 -8.64 7.49 1.88
C THR A 15 -8.99 8.95 1.63
N THR A 16 -10.02 9.45 2.29
CA THR A 16 -10.34 10.88 2.19
C THR A 16 -9.35 11.67 3.04
N THR A 17 -8.57 12.57 2.41
CA THR A 17 -7.72 13.52 3.14
C THR A 17 -8.60 14.63 3.73
N PRO A 18 -8.48 14.97 5.01
CA PRO A 18 -9.19 16.12 5.57
C PRO A 18 -8.75 17.41 4.86
N VAL A 19 -9.71 18.20 4.41
CA VAL A 19 -9.45 19.56 3.89
C VAL A 19 -9.48 20.51 5.08
N GLU A 20 -8.32 20.94 5.57
CA GLU A 20 -8.29 22.07 6.51
C GLU A 20 -7.14 23.04 6.24
N ASN A 21 -7.53 24.31 6.15
CA ASN A 21 -6.63 25.46 6.14
C ASN A 21 -5.94 25.56 7.53
N ASN A 22 -4.61 25.69 7.53
CA ASN A 22 -3.72 25.90 8.70
C ASN A 22 -3.44 24.71 9.66
N SER A 23 -3.88 23.49 9.36
CA SER A 23 -3.56 22.29 10.17
C SER A 23 -2.55 21.37 9.46
N PRO A 24 -1.72 20.59 10.20
CA PRO A 24 -0.92 19.53 9.59
C PRO A 24 -1.79 18.58 8.77
N VAL A 25 -1.39 18.31 7.53
CA VAL A 25 -2.13 17.42 6.63
C VAL A 25 -1.74 15.98 6.91
N THR A 26 -2.71 15.09 7.05
CA THR A 26 -2.46 13.67 7.33
C THR A 26 -2.89 12.77 6.18
N PHE A 27 -2.07 11.75 5.89
CA PHE A 27 -2.31 10.76 4.85
C PHE A 27 -2.15 9.36 5.45
N LYS A 28 -3.07 8.44 5.13
CA LYS A 28 -2.81 7.02 5.35
C LYS A 28 -1.78 6.55 4.33
N VAL A 29 -0.78 5.83 4.81
CA VAL A 29 0.29 5.26 3.98
C VAL A 29 0.42 3.77 4.28
N SER A 30 0.97 3.06 3.33
CA SER A 30 1.27 1.64 3.46
C SER A 30 2.55 1.30 2.70
N VAL A 31 3.24 0.27 3.17
CA VAL A 31 4.44 -0.27 2.54
C VAL A 31 4.32 -1.78 2.39
N ILE A 32 4.96 -2.33 1.36
CA ILE A 32 5.02 -3.75 1.06
C ILE A 32 6.50 -4.13 0.87
N SER A 33 6.91 -5.33 1.30
CA SER A 33 8.30 -5.77 1.16
C SER A 33 8.55 -6.52 -0.15
N ASP A 34 9.72 -6.30 -0.71
CA ASP A 34 10.36 -7.21 -1.66
C ASP A 34 11.51 -7.90 -0.91
N ASP A 35 11.28 -9.15 -0.51
CA ASP A 35 12.25 -9.95 0.24
C ASP A 35 13.07 -10.87 -0.69
N ASP A 36 13.05 -10.63 -2.01
CA ASP A 36 13.79 -11.42 -3.00
C ASP A 36 13.50 -12.94 -2.81
N LYS A 37 14.52 -13.79 -2.84
CA LYS A 37 14.43 -15.24 -2.61
C LYS A 37 14.00 -15.62 -1.19
N GLU A 38 14.13 -14.71 -0.22
CA GLU A 38 13.71 -14.97 1.17
C GLU A 38 12.19 -14.82 1.36
N SER A 39 11.47 -14.45 0.30
CA SER A 39 10.00 -14.53 0.25
C SER A 39 9.46 -15.97 0.39
N LEU A 40 10.27 -17.01 0.18
CA LEU A 40 9.83 -18.40 0.37
C LEU A 40 9.50 -18.69 1.85
N SER A 41 8.28 -19.12 2.12
CA SER A 41 7.80 -19.44 3.47
C SER A 41 8.59 -20.61 4.07
N LYS A 42 9.09 -20.39 5.29
CA LYS A 42 9.80 -21.39 6.10
C LYS A 42 8.85 -22.37 6.81
N VAL A 43 7.54 -22.10 6.77
CA VAL A 43 6.52 -22.83 7.54
C VAL A 43 5.53 -23.55 6.63
N GLU A 44 5.14 -22.92 5.52
CA GLU A 44 4.15 -23.48 4.57
C GLU A 44 4.84 -23.83 3.25
N ASN A 45 4.76 -25.11 2.84
CA ASN A 45 5.36 -25.56 1.59
C ASN A 45 4.75 -24.87 0.36
N ASN A 46 5.56 -24.62 -0.67
CA ASN A 46 5.18 -23.99 -1.94
C ASN A 46 4.38 -22.68 -1.72
N THR A 47 4.81 -21.87 -0.77
CA THR A 47 4.15 -20.62 -0.42
C THR A 47 5.18 -19.51 -0.32
N TRP A 48 4.92 -18.39 -0.97
CA TRP A 48 5.73 -17.18 -0.88
C TRP A 48 4.97 -16.11 -0.11
N VAL A 49 5.70 -15.26 0.59
CA VAL A 49 5.16 -14.26 1.52
C VAL A 49 5.84 -12.91 1.33
N SER A 50 5.11 -11.85 1.64
CA SER A 50 5.63 -10.48 1.77
C SER A 50 4.95 -9.80 2.98
N SER A 51 5.61 -8.77 3.52
CA SER A 51 5.17 -8.03 4.71
C SER A 51 4.52 -6.72 4.30
N TYR A 52 3.30 -6.50 4.78
CA TYR A 52 2.52 -5.30 4.57
C TYR A 52 2.37 -4.53 5.89
N LEU A 53 2.69 -3.24 5.90
CA LEU A 53 2.49 -2.36 7.06
C LEU A 53 1.65 -1.14 6.66
N THR A 54 0.90 -0.60 7.61
CA THR A 54 0.14 0.64 7.44
C THR A 54 0.53 1.67 8.49
N GLY A 55 0.41 2.94 8.13
CA GLY A 55 0.70 4.04 9.03
C GLY A 55 -0.02 5.32 8.64
N THR A 56 0.40 6.40 9.29
CA THR A 56 -0.09 7.74 9.04
C THR A 56 1.10 8.67 8.86
N LEU A 57 1.16 9.30 7.70
CA LEU A 57 2.12 10.35 7.38
C LEU A 57 1.49 11.70 7.72
N THR A 58 2.20 12.53 8.48
CA THR A 58 1.79 13.90 8.80
C THR A 58 2.76 14.87 8.17
N TRP A 59 2.26 15.76 7.32
CA TRP A 59 3.00 16.90 6.78
C TRP A 59 2.62 18.17 7.53
N ASN A 60 3.60 18.77 8.21
CA ASN A 60 3.42 20.06 8.87
C ASN A 60 4.05 21.16 8.00
N ASN A 61 3.19 21.95 7.34
CA ASN A 61 3.63 23.01 6.45
C ASN A 61 4.37 24.15 7.17
N SER A 62 4.00 24.44 8.43
CA SER A 62 4.59 25.53 9.20
C SER A 62 6.02 25.24 9.64
N THR A 63 6.31 23.98 9.99
CA THR A 63 7.65 23.53 10.39
C THR A 63 8.44 22.87 9.26
N GLN A 64 7.85 22.74 8.08
CA GLN A 64 8.39 21.99 6.93
C GLN A 64 8.86 20.58 7.32
N SER A 65 8.12 19.89 8.19
CA SER A 65 8.50 18.58 8.70
C SER A 65 7.49 17.50 8.33
N MET A 66 8.00 16.28 8.16
CA MET A 66 7.21 15.10 7.86
C MET A 66 7.48 14.03 8.91
N THR A 67 6.43 13.44 9.44
CA THR A 67 6.52 12.32 10.38
C THR A 67 5.69 11.15 9.88
N ILE A 68 6.15 9.93 10.19
CA ILE A 68 5.40 8.70 9.92
C ILE A 68 5.22 7.99 11.26
N GLN A 69 3.96 7.68 11.57
CA GLN A 69 3.60 6.82 12.70
C GLN A 69 3.01 5.53 12.15
N TRP A 70 3.66 4.39 12.42
CA TRP A 70 3.14 3.08 12.05
C TRP A 70 1.99 2.68 12.96
N ASP A 71 0.92 2.13 12.38
CA ASP A 71 -0.25 1.71 13.14
C ASP A 71 0.11 0.46 13.96
N TRP A 72 -0.27 0.43 15.24
CA TRP A 72 -0.02 -0.72 16.10
C TRP A 72 -0.72 -1.97 15.57
N GLY A 73 0.03 -3.08 15.43
CA GLY A 73 -0.50 -4.35 14.92
C GLY A 73 -0.79 -4.37 13.41
N SER A 74 -0.32 -3.38 12.65
CA SER A 74 -0.50 -3.30 11.19
C SER A 74 0.34 -4.26 10.38
N ASN A 75 1.38 -4.86 10.96
CA ASN A 75 2.19 -5.86 10.26
C ASN A 75 1.30 -7.05 9.89
N LYS A 76 1.07 -7.24 8.59
CA LYS A 76 0.35 -8.37 7.99
C LYS A 76 1.24 -9.09 7.00
N THR A 77 1.10 -10.41 6.96
CA THR A 77 1.70 -11.23 5.92
C THR A 77 0.71 -11.42 4.78
N VAL A 78 1.09 -11.01 3.57
CA VAL A 78 0.40 -11.40 2.33
C VAL A 78 1.10 -12.64 1.78
N LYS A 79 0.34 -13.56 1.18
CA LYS A 79 0.89 -14.84 0.71
C LYS A 79 0.24 -15.34 -0.58
N SER A 80 1.00 -16.09 -1.35
CA SER A 80 0.53 -16.79 -2.55
C SER A 80 1.22 -18.13 -2.73
N LYS A 81 0.54 -19.07 -3.38
CA LYS A 81 1.14 -20.33 -3.87
C LYS A 81 1.60 -20.24 -5.32
N PHE A 82 1.31 -19.13 -5.99
CA PHE A 82 1.78 -18.88 -7.33
C PHE A 82 3.25 -18.45 -7.30
N SER A 83 4.04 -19.08 -8.17
CA SER A 83 5.43 -18.72 -8.41
C SER A 83 5.81 -19.03 -9.85
N TYR A 84 6.88 -18.40 -10.31
CA TYR A 84 7.52 -18.70 -11.58
C TYR A 84 9.02 -18.90 -11.34
N GLY A 85 9.58 -20.03 -11.80
CA GLY A 85 10.98 -20.35 -11.55
C GLY A 85 11.35 -20.48 -10.05
N GLY A 86 10.39 -20.81 -9.18
CA GLY A 86 10.59 -20.92 -7.73
C GLY A 86 10.62 -19.58 -6.98
N ARG A 87 10.25 -18.48 -7.64
CA ARG A 87 10.18 -17.12 -7.09
C ARG A 87 8.74 -16.61 -7.12
N GLY A 88 8.32 -15.89 -6.08
CA GLY A 88 6.96 -15.39 -5.93
C GLY A 88 6.86 -14.38 -4.79
N MET A 89 5.83 -13.53 -4.79
CA MET A 89 5.66 -12.45 -3.80
C MET A 89 6.88 -11.52 -3.63
N GLU A 90 7.66 -11.34 -4.69
CA GLU A 90 8.70 -10.31 -4.80
C GLU A 90 8.03 -9.03 -5.29
N LEU A 91 7.43 -8.30 -4.34
CA LEU A 91 6.50 -7.21 -4.61
C LEU A 91 7.23 -5.86 -4.62
N SER A 92 7.57 -5.37 -5.81
CA SER A 92 8.46 -4.21 -5.95
C SER A 92 7.75 -2.85 -5.90
N GLU A 93 6.42 -2.80 -6.03
CA GLU A 93 5.63 -1.56 -6.09
C GLU A 93 4.28 -1.70 -5.36
N LEU A 94 3.72 -0.55 -4.96
CA LEU A 94 2.40 -0.46 -4.34
C LEU A 94 1.69 0.81 -4.82
N ILE A 95 0.56 0.66 -5.53
CA ILE A 95 -0.14 1.76 -6.20
C ILE A 95 -1.64 1.75 -5.94
N THR A 96 -2.23 2.94 -5.88
CA THR A 96 -3.69 3.08 -5.98
C THR A 96 -4.09 3.23 -7.44
N PHE A 97 -4.86 2.27 -7.96
CA PHE A 97 -5.41 2.34 -9.31
C PHE A 97 -6.89 1.98 -9.28
N ASN A 98 -7.71 2.87 -9.84
CA ASN A 98 -9.15 2.65 -10.00
C ASN A 98 -9.85 2.25 -8.68
N ASN A 99 -9.54 2.97 -7.59
CA ASN A 99 -10.00 2.72 -6.21
C ASN A 99 -9.50 1.42 -5.56
N ASN A 100 -8.53 0.72 -6.17
CA ASN A 100 -7.92 -0.49 -5.62
C ASN A 100 -6.45 -0.24 -5.25
N LEU A 101 -5.96 -1.03 -4.30
CA LEU A 101 -4.53 -1.11 -3.99
C LEU A 101 -3.94 -2.30 -4.75
N LEU A 102 -2.94 -2.05 -5.60
CA LEU A 102 -2.30 -3.05 -6.45
C LEU A 102 -0.80 -3.13 -6.17
N THR A 103 -0.24 -4.31 -6.41
CA THR A 103 1.16 -4.69 -6.26
C THR A 103 1.48 -5.78 -7.28
#